data_AF-A0A968IN15-F1
#
_entry.id   AF-A0A968IN15-F1
#
_cell.length_a   1.000
_cell.length_b   1.000
_cell.length_c   1.000
_cell.angle_alpha   90.00
_cell.angle_beta   90.00
_cell.angle_gamma   90.00
#
_symmetry.space_group_name_H-M   'P 1'
#
loop_
_entity.id
_entity.type
_entity.pdbx_description
1 polymer ?
#
loop_
_entity_poly.entity_id
_entity_poly.type
_entity_poly.pdbx_seq_one_letter_code
_entity_poly.pdbx_strand_id
1 'polypeptide(L)'
;MQSKFINHSQNTFLKISSSDSMQLTYTDSIEQQRTFAFTVSFNGRMDMYSDLDTVAKYLDAHEGWFCRCAQPMKVEPVADNGYILTVGRFGSFGYEVEPKIAVVLNPPIDRVYLMQTIPLPDCDEGYEVNYRANMRLEEVAGNVQTQSQGLFSKQITMPQRVTKVNWDLDLQVKVEFPQFISKLSPNLIQATGDRLLTQIVRQISPRLTYKVQQDFHNSHDFPMPPKSSRQLHRVPHPQQYAV
;
A
#
# COMPACT_ATOMS: atom_id res chain seq x y z
N MET A 1 79.80 -16.08 29.93
CA MET A 1 78.59 -15.42 30.46
C MET A 1 77.67 -16.49 31.04
N GLN A 2 77.12 -16.18 32.21
CA GLN A 2 76.16 -16.92 33.06
C GLN A 2 74.90 -17.37 32.27
N SER A 3 74.04 -18.34 32.63
CA SER A 3 73.87 -19.27 33.77
C SER A 3 72.72 -20.25 33.43
N LYS A 4 72.76 -21.48 34.00
CA LYS A 4 71.76 -22.24 34.80
C LYS A 4 70.25 -22.12 34.44
N PHE A 5 69.34 -23.11 34.52
CA PHE A 5 69.04 -24.13 35.55
C PHE A 5 67.88 -25.03 35.00
N ILE A 6 67.96 -26.37 35.17
CA ILE A 6 67.10 -27.30 35.96
C ILE A 6 65.64 -27.60 35.51
N ASN A 7 65.38 -28.93 35.48
CA ASN A 7 64.12 -29.71 35.43
C ASN A 7 62.94 -29.19 36.26
N HIS A 8 61.70 -29.50 35.81
CA HIS A 8 60.73 -30.18 36.67
C HIS A 8 59.62 -30.93 35.92
N SER A 9 59.19 -31.99 36.61
CA SER A 9 58.20 -33.03 36.38
C SER A 9 56.73 -32.62 36.37
N GLN A 10 55.93 -33.44 35.66
CA GLN A 10 54.54 -33.90 35.92
C GLN A 10 53.50 -32.91 36.46
N ASN A 11 52.32 -32.85 35.80
CA ASN A 11 51.07 -32.75 36.54
C ASN A 11 49.88 -33.43 35.85
N THR A 12 49.39 -34.44 36.57
CA THR A 12 48.11 -35.12 36.53
C THR A 12 46.94 -34.14 36.42
N PHE A 13 46.08 -34.29 35.41
CA PHE A 13 44.77 -33.63 35.40
C PHE A 13 43.80 -34.48 36.24
N LEU A 14 43.58 -34.05 37.49
CA LEU A 14 42.53 -34.55 38.36
C LEU A 14 41.17 -34.02 37.88
N LYS A 15 40.19 -34.94 37.85
CA LYS A 15 38.74 -34.68 37.71
C LYS A 15 38.29 -33.49 38.55
N ILE A 16 37.53 -32.58 37.93
CA ILE A 16 36.59 -31.71 38.64
C ILE A 16 35.17 -32.16 38.28
N SER A 17 34.42 -32.43 39.34
CA SER A 17 33.06 -32.95 39.37
C SER A 17 32.05 -31.98 38.75
N SER A 18 31.03 -32.55 38.13
CA SER A 18 29.77 -31.91 37.78
C SER A 18 29.15 -31.21 38.99
N SER A 19 28.82 -29.92 38.85
CA SER A 19 27.66 -29.24 39.44
C SER A 19 27.76 -27.75 39.10
N ASP A 20 27.17 -27.36 37.98
CA ASP A 20 26.44 -26.09 37.89
C ASP A 20 25.61 -26.09 36.60
N SER A 21 24.45 -26.74 36.68
CA SER A 21 23.39 -26.50 35.72
C SER A 21 22.84 -25.11 35.96
N MET A 22 23.37 -24.11 35.25
CA MET A 22 22.66 -22.85 35.03
C MET A 22 21.39 -23.19 34.24
N GLN A 23 20.32 -23.54 34.97
CA GLN A 23 18.97 -23.44 34.46
C GLN A 23 18.71 -21.94 34.28
N LEU A 24 18.94 -21.46 33.05
CA LEU A 24 18.30 -20.26 32.54
C LEU A 24 16.80 -20.50 32.62
N THR A 25 16.20 -20.12 33.75
CA THR A 25 14.76 -19.94 33.85
C THR A 25 14.43 -18.81 32.88
N TYR A 26 14.01 -19.19 31.68
CA TYR A 26 13.35 -18.31 30.73
C TYR A 26 12.04 -17.88 31.41
N THR A 27 12.12 -16.81 32.19
CA THR A 27 10.93 -16.11 32.65
C THR A 27 10.25 -15.59 31.41
N ASP A 28 9.16 -16.25 31.07
CA ASP A 28 8.12 -15.88 30.13
C ASP A 28 7.44 -14.60 30.65
N SER A 29 8.20 -13.50 30.69
CA SER A 29 7.63 -12.19 30.91
C SER A 29 6.90 -11.83 29.63
N ILE A 30 5.57 -11.93 29.65
CA ILE A 30 4.67 -11.52 28.57
C ILE A 30 5.21 -10.23 27.95
N GLU A 31 5.85 -10.43 26.81
CA GLU A 31 6.62 -9.44 26.10
C GLU A 31 5.63 -8.48 25.46
N GLN A 32 5.40 -7.30 26.05
CA GLN A 32 4.42 -6.33 25.53
C GLN A 32 4.84 -5.83 24.14
N GLN A 33 4.32 -6.50 23.11
CA GLN A 33 4.34 -6.03 21.73
C GLN A 33 3.63 -4.67 21.68
N ARG A 34 4.25 -3.71 20.99
CA ARG A 34 3.74 -2.34 20.90
C ARG A 34 3.11 -2.13 19.53
N THR A 35 1.81 -1.85 19.53
CA THR A 35 1.06 -1.51 18.33
C THR A 35 1.18 -0.02 18.03
N PHE A 36 1.47 0.33 16.78
CA PHE A 36 1.40 1.71 16.28
C PHE A 36 0.38 1.79 15.15
N ALA A 37 -0.33 2.92 15.05
CA ALA A 37 -1.29 3.18 13.98
C ALA A 37 -0.78 4.33 13.10
N PHE A 38 -0.68 4.08 11.80
CA PHE A 38 -0.27 5.04 10.79
C PHE A 38 -1.46 5.36 9.90
N THR A 39 -1.67 6.64 9.59
CA THR A 39 -2.88 7.07 8.86
C THR A 39 -2.53 8.06 7.75
N VAL A 40 -3.13 7.85 6.57
CA VAL A 40 -3.04 8.81 5.46
C VAL A 40 -4.38 8.90 4.75
N SER A 41 -4.68 10.10 4.26
CA SER A 41 -5.79 10.31 3.33
C SER A 41 -5.32 11.02 2.08
N PHE A 42 -5.92 10.65 0.96
CA PHE A 42 -5.66 11.22 -0.35
C PHE A 42 -6.97 11.41 -1.10
N ASN A 43 -6.98 12.36 -2.00
CA ASN A 43 -7.96 12.43 -3.07
C ASN A 43 -7.27 12.49 -4.41
N GLY A 44 -8.01 12.16 -5.46
CA GLY A 44 -7.50 12.22 -6.81
C GLY A 44 -8.60 12.28 -7.84
N ARG A 45 -8.16 12.37 -9.09
CA ARG A 45 -9.03 12.45 -10.25
C ARG A 45 -8.39 11.77 -11.45
N MET A 46 -9.22 11.20 -12.32
CA MET A 46 -8.88 10.91 -13.71
C MET A 46 -10.04 11.26 -14.63
N ASP A 47 -9.74 11.78 -15.82
CA ASP A 47 -10.76 12.02 -16.84
C ASP A 47 -10.89 10.81 -17.76
N MET A 48 -12.11 10.42 -18.08
CA MET A 48 -12.44 9.39 -19.05
C MET A 48 -13.17 10.05 -20.22
N TYR A 49 -12.67 9.84 -21.44
CA TYR A 49 -13.19 10.46 -22.65
C TYR A 49 -14.42 9.72 -23.19
N SER A 50 -15.49 9.73 -22.40
CA SER A 50 -16.78 9.17 -22.77
C SER A 50 -17.87 9.72 -21.85
N ASP A 51 -19.13 9.43 -22.19
CA ASP A 51 -20.28 9.68 -21.33
C ASP A 51 -20.23 8.83 -20.06
N LEU A 52 -21.06 9.24 -19.09
CA LEU A 52 -21.07 8.64 -17.77
C LEU A 52 -21.45 7.15 -17.81
N ASP A 53 -22.44 6.78 -18.62
CA ASP A 53 -22.97 5.41 -18.64
C ASP A 53 -21.94 4.43 -19.21
N THR A 54 -21.19 4.84 -20.24
CA THR A 54 -20.09 4.05 -20.81
C THR A 54 -18.97 3.85 -19.80
N VAL A 55 -18.61 4.91 -19.05
CA VAL A 55 -17.56 4.81 -18.01
C VAL A 55 -18.02 3.96 -16.83
N ALA A 56 -19.28 4.11 -16.40
CA ALA A 56 -19.85 3.29 -15.33
C ALA A 56 -19.84 1.81 -15.71
N LYS A 57 -20.32 1.47 -16.92
CA LYS A 57 -20.31 0.09 -17.42
C LYS A 57 -18.91 -0.52 -17.43
N TYR A 58 -17.90 0.26 -17.80
CA TYR A 58 -16.51 -0.21 -17.73
C TYR A 58 -16.07 -0.46 -16.28
N LEU A 59 -16.35 0.47 -15.35
CA LEU A 59 -15.96 0.32 -13.94
C LEU A 59 -16.70 -0.83 -13.24
N ASP A 60 -17.95 -1.09 -13.61
CA ASP A 60 -18.75 -2.23 -13.13
C ASP A 60 -18.13 -3.57 -13.54
N ALA A 61 -17.48 -3.63 -14.71
CA ALA A 61 -16.79 -4.83 -15.20
C ALA A 61 -15.38 -5.01 -14.59
N HIS A 62 -15.21 -4.70 -13.31
CA HIS A 62 -13.93 -4.65 -12.61
C HIS A 62 -13.20 -6.00 -12.51
N GLU A 63 -13.91 -7.12 -12.46
CA GLU A 63 -13.32 -8.46 -12.59
C GLU A 63 -12.46 -8.58 -13.85
N GLY A 64 -12.92 -7.89 -14.89
CA GLY A 64 -12.36 -7.91 -16.19
C GLY A 64 -11.36 -6.79 -16.41
N TRP A 65 -10.88 -6.03 -15.41
CA TRP A 65 -9.78 -5.05 -15.56
C TRP A 65 -8.88 -4.83 -14.34
N PHE A 66 -9.39 -5.04 -13.13
CA PHE A 66 -8.69 -4.66 -11.91
C PHE A 66 -7.33 -5.34 -11.76
N CYS A 67 -7.27 -6.67 -11.93
CA CYS A 67 -6.05 -7.46 -11.75
C CYS A 67 -4.91 -7.04 -12.70
N ARG A 68 -5.23 -6.64 -13.94
CA ARG A 68 -4.21 -6.19 -14.91
C ARG A 68 -3.76 -4.75 -14.66
N CYS A 69 -4.65 -3.89 -14.17
CA CYS A 69 -4.34 -2.49 -13.92
C CYS A 69 -3.59 -2.26 -12.59
N ALA A 70 -3.75 -3.16 -11.63
CA ALA A 70 -3.18 -3.05 -10.28
C ALA A 70 -1.67 -3.33 -10.16
N GLN A 71 -1.00 -3.70 -11.26
CA GLN A 71 0.45 -3.88 -11.28
C GLN A 71 1.19 -2.62 -10.77
N PRO A 72 2.21 -2.76 -9.91
CA PRO A 72 2.94 -3.99 -9.58
C PRO A 72 2.37 -4.79 -8.39
N MET A 73 1.21 -4.41 -7.83
CA MET A 73 0.59 -5.22 -6.78
C MET A 73 0.17 -6.57 -7.35
N LYS A 74 0.35 -7.63 -6.58
CA LYS A 74 -0.27 -8.92 -6.91
C LYS A 74 -1.73 -8.86 -6.48
N VAL A 75 -2.63 -9.24 -7.37
CA VAL A 75 -4.08 -9.23 -7.10
C VAL A 75 -4.65 -10.59 -7.42
N GLU A 76 -5.34 -11.16 -6.44
CA GLU A 76 -6.03 -12.44 -6.55
C GLU A 76 -7.53 -12.19 -6.35
N PRO A 77 -8.38 -12.47 -7.35
CA PRO A 77 -9.82 -12.37 -7.18
C PRO A 77 -10.31 -13.42 -6.19
N VAL A 78 -11.27 -13.05 -5.37
CA VAL A 78 -12.05 -13.96 -4.51
C VAL A 78 -13.55 -13.82 -4.85
N ALA A 79 -14.40 -14.56 -4.15
CA ALA A 79 -15.85 -14.49 -4.37
C ALA A 79 -16.42 -13.08 -4.08
N ASP A 80 -17.61 -12.81 -4.62
CA ASP A 80 -18.44 -11.64 -4.28
C ASP A 80 -17.75 -10.27 -4.45
N ASN A 81 -17.12 -10.06 -5.62
CA ASN A 81 -16.38 -8.82 -5.95
C ASN A 81 -15.20 -8.52 -5.02
N GLY A 82 -14.71 -9.55 -4.31
CA GLY A 82 -13.56 -9.43 -3.44
C GLY A 82 -12.23 -9.63 -4.15
N TYR A 83 -11.17 -9.04 -3.57
CA TYR A 83 -9.80 -9.18 -4.02
C TYR A 83 -8.85 -9.27 -2.84
N ILE A 84 -7.83 -10.11 -2.94
CA ILE A 84 -6.66 -10.09 -2.07
C ILE A 84 -5.54 -9.36 -2.82
N LEU A 85 -5.03 -8.28 -2.25
CA LEU A 85 -3.93 -7.50 -2.81
C LEU A 85 -2.69 -7.70 -1.96
N THR A 86 -1.58 -8.12 -2.58
CA THR A 86 -0.24 -8.03 -2.00
C THR A 86 0.43 -6.77 -2.52
N VAL A 87 0.65 -5.80 -1.64
CA VAL A 87 1.09 -4.44 -2.03
C VAL A 87 2.57 -4.43 -2.45
N GLY A 88 3.38 -5.31 -1.86
CA GLY A 88 4.83 -5.42 -2.03
C GLY A 88 5.55 -5.35 -0.68
N ARG A 89 6.87 -5.51 -0.69
CA ARG A 89 7.70 -5.47 0.54
C ARG A 89 8.10 -4.04 0.91
N PHE A 90 7.87 -3.67 2.17
CA PHE A 90 8.20 -2.36 2.72
C PHE A 90 8.76 -2.50 4.13
N GLY A 91 9.79 -1.72 4.45
CA GLY A 91 10.46 -1.82 5.74
C GLY A 91 11.29 -0.61 6.12
N SER A 92 11.63 -0.54 7.40
CA SER A 92 12.56 0.42 7.98
C SER A 92 13.16 -0.15 9.27
N PHE A 93 14.31 0.36 9.71
CA PHE A 93 15.01 -0.09 10.93
C PHE A 93 15.26 -1.60 11.01
N GLY A 94 15.42 -2.27 9.88
CA GLY A 94 15.62 -3.73 9.83
C GLY A 94 14.35 -4.56 10.02
N TYR A 95 13.18 -3.92 10.08
CA TYR A 95 11.87 -4.58 10.08
C TYR A 95 11.19 -4.39 8.71
N GLU A 96 10.80 -5.50 8.08
CA GLU A 96 10.16 -5.53 6.75
C GLU A 96 8.84 -6.31 6.85
N VAL A 97 7.82 -5.82 6.15
CA VAL A 97 6.50 -6.44 6.02
C VAL A 97 6.08 -6.49 4.55
N GLU A 98 5.30 -7.51 4.18
CA GLU A 98 4.66 -7.60 2.86
C GLU A 98 3.14 -7.56 3.03
N PRO A 99 2.53 -6.38 3.17
CA PRO A 99 1.12 -6.29 3.51
C PRO A 99 0.22 -6.88 2.43
N LYS A 100 -0.69 -7.72 2.90
CA LYS A 100 -1.84 -8.28 2.19
C LYS A 100 -3.10 -7.65 2.73
N ILE A 101 -4.00 -7.29 1.83
CA ILE A 101 -5.30 -6.72 2.17
C ILE A 101 -6.39 -7.46 1.42
N ALA A 102 -7.43 -7.90 2.13
CA ALA A 102 -8.66 -8.34 1.49
C ALA A 102 -9.60 -7.14 1.40
N VAL A 103 -10.16 -6.91 0.22
CA VAL A 103 -11.05 -5.80 -0.05
C VAL A 103 -12.22 -6.27 -0.90
N VAL A 104 -13.36 -5.60 -0.78
CA VAL A 104 -14.53 -5.80 -1.64
C VAL A 104 -14.82 -4.53 -2.39
N LEU A 105 -15.12 -4.65 -3.68
CA LEU A 105 -15.69 -3.56 -4.48
C LEU A 105 -17.21 -3.75 -4.52
N ASN A 106 -17.94 -2.95 -3.73
CA ASN A 106 -19.38 -3.08 -3.64
C ASN A 106 -20.04 -2.62 -4.96
N PRO A 107 -21.19 -3.20 -5.34
CA PRO A 107 -22.02 -2.64 -6.39
C PRO A 107 -22.27 -1.14 -6.15
N PRO A 108 -22.17 -0.29 -7.17
CA PRO A 108 -22.28 1.14 -6.97
C PRO A 108 -23.70 1.53 -6.54
N ILE A 109 -23.79 2.50 -5.63
CA ILE A 109 -25.05 3.15 -5.24
C ILE A 109 -24.98 4.60 -5.74
N ASP A 110 -25.96 5.03 -6.54
CA ASP A 110 -26.00 6.38 -7.10
C ASP A 110 -24.69 6.81 -7.79
N ARG A 111 -24.06 5.88 -8.53
CA ARG A 111 -22.77 6.09 -9.24
C ARG A 111 -21.58 6.35 -8.32
N VAL A 112 -21.72 5.98 -7.04
CA VAL A 112 -20.65 5.98 -6.05
C VAL A 112 -20.14 4.54 -5.86
N TYR A 113 -18.86 4.34 -6.14
CA TYR A 113 -18.19 3.04 -5.99
C TYR A 113 -17.44 3.04 -4.65
N LEU A 114 -17.74 2.06 -3.80
CA LEU A 114 -17.08 1.90 -2.51
C LEU A 114 -16.24 0.62 -2.53
N MET A 115 -14.93 0.81 -2.36
CA MET A 115 -13.99 -0.28 -2.13
C MET A 115 -13.51 -0.22 -0.69
N GLN A 116 -13.64 -1.31 0.05
CA GLN A 116 -13.28 -1.31 1.48
C GLN A 116 -12.73 -2.66 1.93
N THR A 117 -12.01 -2.64 3.04
CA THR A 117 -11.46 -3.86 3.65
C THR A 117 -12.57 -4.80 4.09
N ILE A 118 -12.34 -6.09 3.87
CA ILE A 118 -13.09 -7.21 4.45
C ILE A 118 -12.11 -8.07 5.26
N PRO A 119 -12.59 -8.91 6.20
CA PRO A 119 -11.72 -9.82 6.93
C PRO A 119 -10.86 -10.65 5.97
N LEU A 120 -9.54 -10.59 6.16
CA LEU A 120 -8.60 -11.43 5.42
C LEU A 120 -8.58 -12.82 6.07
N PRO A 121 -8.87 -13.90 5.33
CA PRO A 121 -8.79 -15.25 5.88
C PRO A 121 -7.36 -15.57 6.31
N ASP A 122 -7.20 -16.18 7.49
CA ASP A 122 -5.95 -16.80 7.95
C ASP A 122 -4.70 -15.88 7.93
N CYS A 123 -4.84 -14.62 8.37
CA CYS A 123 -3.72 -13.68 8.46
C CYS A 123 -3.43 -13.28 9.91
N ASP A 124 -2.35 -13.83 10.46
CA ASP A 124 -1.71 -13.39 11.71
C ASP A 124 -0.30 -12.87 11.39
N GLU A 125 -0.23 -11.81 10.58
CA GLU A 125 1.02 -11.24 10.08
C GLU A 125 1.50 -10.03 10.91
N GLY A 126 0.91 -9.80 12.09
CA GLY A 126 1.30 -8.70 13.00
C GLY A 126 0.95 -7.30 12.47
N TYR A 127 0.01 -7.18 11.54
CA TYR A 127 -0.53 -5.91 11.09
C TYR A 127 -2.02 -6.01 10.73
N GLU A 128 -2.71 -4.88 10.82
CA GLU A 128 -4.10 -4.69 10.39
C GLU A 128 -4.14 -3.52 9.41
N VAL A 129 -4.71 -3.73 8.21
CA VAL A 129 -4.93 -2.64 7.25
C VAL A 129 -6.41 -2.33 7.17
N ASN A 130 -6.77 -1.08 7.44
CA ASN A 130 -8.10 -0.54 7.18
C ASN A 130 -8.03 0.41 5.99
N TYR A 131 -8.48 -0.09 4.85
CA TYR A 131 -8.58 0.59 3.57
C TYR A 131 -10.05 0.93 3.27
N ARG A 132 -10.30 2.18 2.88
CA ARG A 132 -11.58 2.64 2.34
C ARG A 132 -11.36 3.64 1.21
N ALA A 133 -11.85 3.33 0.02
CA ALA A 133 -11.83 4.22 -1.13
C ALA A 133 -13.24 4.43 -1.70
N ASN A 134 -13.55 5.68 -2.05
CA ASN A 134 -14.81 6.07 -2.65
C ASN A 134 -14.54 6.73 -4.00
N MET A 135 -15.18 6.29 -5.07
CA MET A 135 -15.12 6.94 -6.38
C MET A 135 -16.48 7.49 -6.77
N ARG A 136 -16.51 8.68 -7.37
CA ARG A 136 -17.72 9.38 -7.83
C ARG A 136 -17.52 9.84 -9.27
N LEU A 137 -18.56 9.62 -10.09
CA LEU A 137 -18.56 9.98 -11.50
C LEU A 137 -19.31 11.30 -11.73
N GLU A 138 -18.68 12.24 -12.43
CA GLU A 138 -19.25 13.52 -12.82
C GLU A 138 -19.06 13.72 -14.32
N GLU A 139 -20.16 13.82 -15.07
CA GLU A 139 -20.09 14.16 -16.50
C GLU A 139 -19.92 15.66 -16.68
N VAL A 140 -18.99 16.03 -17.58
CA VAL A 140 -18.80 17.41 -18.03
C VAL A 140 -18.78 17.48 -19.55
N ALA A 141 -19.15 18.64 -20.08
CA ALA A 141 -19.02 18.91 -21.51
C ALA A 141 -17.55 18.79 -21.93
N GLY A 142 -17.31 17.98 -22.95
CA GLY A 142 -16.02 17.90 -23.63
C GLY A 142 -15.90 19.06 -24.61
N ASN A 143 -14.73 19.69 -24.65
CA ASN A 143 -14.43 20.65 -25.70
C ASN A 143 -14.05 19.84 -26.95
N VAL A 144 -14.90 19.85 -27.98
CA VAL A 144 -14.55 19.29 -29.30
C VAL A 144 -13.46 20.18 -29.89
N GLN A 145 -12.21 19.88 -29.56
CA GLN A 145 -11.06 20.50 -30.16
C GLN A 145 -10.32 19.46 -30.96
N THR A 146 -10.17 19.76 -32.25
CA THR A 146 -9.19 19.10 -33.10
C THR A 146 -7.82 19.59 -32.66
N GLN A 147 -7.08 18.80 -31.89
CA GLN A 147 -5.70 19.16 -31.55
C GLN A 147 -4.75 18.55 -32.58
N SER A 148 -4.20 19.38 -33.47
CA SER A 148 -3.07 19.02 -34.33
C SER A 148 -1.76 19.38 -33.61
N GLN A 149 -1.00 18.40 -33.13
CA GLN A 149 0.36 18.62 -32.65
C GLN A 149 1.40 18.47 -33.78
N GLY A 150 1.55 19.52 -34.61
CA GLY A 150 2.61 19.62 -35.63
C GLY A 150 2.30 18.96 -36.98
N LEU A 151 3.22 19.14 -37.93
CA LEU A 151 3.09 18.82 -39.37
C LEU A 151 2.79 17.33 -39.68
N PHE A 152 2.94 16.43 -38.71
CA PHE A 152 2.70 14.98 -38.85
C PHE A 152 1.72 14.41 -37.81
N SER A 153 0.93 15.25 -37.12
CA SER A 153 0.00 14.75 -36.10
C SER A 153 -1.31 14.21 -36.67
N LYS A 154 -1.72 13.05 -36.15
CA LYS A 154 -3.05 12.48 -36.35
C LYS A 154 -4.08 13.46 -35.78
N GLN A 155 -5.10 13.80 -36.57
CA GLN A 155 -6.23 14.60 -36.12
C GLN A 155 -6.96 13.82 -35.02
N ILE A 156 -6.86 14.28 -33.78
CA ILE A 156 -7.56 13.65 -32.65
C ILE A 156 -8.87 14.39 -32.44
N THR A 157 -9.98 13.72 -32.76
CA THR A 157 -11.33 14.19 -32.40
C THR A 157 -11.56 13.88 -30.93
N MET A 158 -11.62 14.93 -30.11
CA MET A 158 -12.04 14.83 -28.72
C MET A 158 -13.54 14.51 -28.63
N PRO A 159 -13.97 13.61 -27.73
CA PRO A 159 -15.40 13.35 -27.56
C PRO A 159 -16.12 14.55 -26.94
N GLN A 160 -17.41 14.65 -27.26
CA GLN A 160 -18.29 15.72 -26.78
C GLN A 160 -18.55 15.67 -25.28
N ARG A 161 -18.25 14.54 -24.63
CA ARG A 161 -18.48 14.31 -23.21
C ARG A 161 -17.24 13.73 -22.57
N VAL A 162 -16.95 14.19 -21.36
CA VAL A 162 -15.86 13.70 -20.52
C VAL A 162 -16.44 13.40 -19.15
N THR A 163 -16.17 12.20 -18.64
CA THR A 163 -16.54 11.82 -17.28
C THR A 163 -15.32 11.96 -16.39
N LYS A 164 -15.42 12.82 -15.37
CA LYS A 164 -14.43 12.89 -14.30
C LYS A 164 -14.70 11.79 -13.29
N VAL A 165 -13.70 10.99 -13.01
CA VAL A 165 -13.70 10.02 -11.91
C VAL A 165 -12.93 10.65 -10.76
N ASN A 166 -13.65 11.22 -9.80
CA ASN A 166 -13.08 11.78 -8.58
C ASN A 166 -13.06 10.69 -7.52
N TRP A 167 -12.00 10.59 -6.73
CA TRP A 167 -11.89 9.57 -5.70
C TRP A 167 -11.24 10.07 -4.42
N ASP A 168 -11.65 9.49 -3.31
CA ASP A 168 -11.04 9.66 -1.99
C ASP A 168 -10.52 8.30 -1.49
N LEU A 169 -9.43 8.33 -0.76
CA LEU A 169 -8.81 7.17 -0.12
C LEU A 169 -8.47 7.52 1.32
N ASP A 170 -8.99 6.74 2.25
CA ASP A 170 -8.59 6.71 3.65
C ASP A 170 -7.90 5.37 3.93
N LEU A 171 -6.69 5.45 4.49
CA LEU A 171 -5.87 4.28 4.78
C LEU A 171 -5.29 4.39 6.19
N GLN A 172 -5.60 3.41 7.02
CA GLN A 172 -4.96 3.19 8.32
C GLN A 172 -4.24 1.84 8.29
N VAL A 173 -3.03 1.79 8.83
CA VAL A 173 -2.29 0.55 9.05
C VAL A 173 -1.86 0.50 10.51
N LYS A 174 -2.31 -0.52 11.23
CA LYS A 174 -1.78 -0.85 12.56
C LYS A 174 -0.72 -1.91 12.40
N VAL A 175 0.40 -1.76 13.10
CA VAL A 175 1.50 -2.72 13.07
C VAL A 175 1.91 -3.04 14.50
N GLU A 176 1.95 -4.32 14.81
CA GLU A 176 2.50 -4.88 16.04
C GLU A 176 4.00 -5.08 15.82
N PHE A 177 4.81 -4.25 16.47
CA PHE A 177 6.25 -4.33 16.29
C PHE A 177 6.90 -5.31 17.27
N PRO A 178 7.93 -6.05 16.82
CA PRO A 178 8.76 -6.86 17.69
C PRO A 178 9.51 -5.99 18.70
N GLN A 179 9.91 -6.59 19.82
CA GLN A 179 10.48 -5.87 20.96
C GLN A 179 11.68 -4.98 20.62
N PHE A 180 12.54 -5.35 19.68
CA PHE A 180 13.74 -4.57 19.40
C PHE A 180 13.44 -3.14 18.91
N ILE A 181 12.26 -2.93 18.30
CA ILE A 181 11.79 -1.61 17.85
C ILE A 181 11.46 -0.71 19.04
N SER A 182 11.10 -1.27 20.20
CA SER A 182 10.81 -0.48 21.42
C SER A 182 12.00 0.34 21.92
N LYS A 183 13.22 0.03 21.47
CA LYS A 183 14.44 0.82 21.74
C LYS A 183 14.44 2.17 21.01
N LEU A 184 13.62 2.34 19.98
CA LEU A 184 13.46 3.59 19.26
C LEU A 184 12.43 4.49 19.97
N SER A 185 12.55 5.81 19.79
CA SER A 185 11.56 6.72 20.34
C SER A 185 10.21 6.56 19.62
N PRO A 186 9.07 6.64 20.32
CA PRO A 186 7.74 6.53 19.70
C PRO A 186 7.53 7.53 18.56
N ASN A 187 8.02 8.76 18.73
CA ASN A 187 7.92 9.81 17.71
C ASN A 187 8.69 9.45 16.43
N LEU A 188 9.86 8.81 16.55
CA LEU A 188 10.65 8.38 15.39
C LEU A 188 9.94 7.25 14.63
N ILE A 189 9.36 6.29 15.37
CA ILE A 189 8.57 5.19 14.78
C ILE A 189 7.36 5.77 14.04
N GLN A 190 6.60 6.65 14.69
CA GLN A 190 5.42 7.30 14.12
C GLN A 190 5.77 8.07 12.83
N ALA A 191 6.75 8.99 12.91
CA ALA A 191 7.14 9.81 11.77
C ALA A 191 7.68 8.98 10.59
N THR A 192 8.41 7.90 10.88
CA THR A 192 8.93 7.00 9.85
C THR A 192 7.80 6.23 9.18
N GLY A 193 6.89 5.65 9.96
CA GLY A 193 5.76 4.89 9.42
C GLY A 193 4.79 5.76 8.62
N ASP A 194 4.42 6.95 9.10
CA ASP A 194 3.55 7.88 8.37
C ASP A 194 4.17 8.31 7.04
N ARG A 195 5.51 8.54 7.03
CA ARG A 195 6.25 8.87 5.81
C ARG A 195 6.26 7.69 4.84
N LEU A 196 6.54 6.48 5.32
CA LEU A 196 6.57 5.27 4.50
C LEU A 196 5.20 5.01 3.88
N LEU A 197 4.14 5.05 4.69
CA LEU A 197 2.76 4.88 4.22
C LEU A 197 2.38 5.93 3.15
N THR A 198 2.77 7.18 3.38
CA THR A 198 2.59 8.26 2.39
C THR A 198 3.34 7.96 1.08
N GLN A 199 4.55 7.41 1.13
CA GLN A 199 5.34 7.07 -0.05
C GLN A 199 4.74 5.91 -0.84
N ILE A 200 4.23 4.88 -0.15
CA ILE A 200 3.54 3.74 -0.77
C ILE A 200 2.35 4.24 -1.60
N VAL A 201 1.48 5.06 -1.01
CA VAL A 201 0.29 5.59 -1.70
C VAL A 201 0.68 6.46 -2.90
N ARG A 202 1.73 7.29 -2.78
CA ARG A 202 2.26 8.12 -3.87
C ARG A 202 2.88 7.30 -5.00
N GLN A 203 3.40 6.12 -4.71
CA GLN A 203 3.98 5.23 -5.72
C GLN A 203 2.90 4.45 -6.47
N ILE A 204 1.88 3.97 -5.75
CA ILE A 204 0.90 3.03 -6.30
C ILE A 204 -0.27 3.76 -6.97
N SER A 205 -0.87 4.74 -6.30
CA SER A 205 -2.12 5.36 -6.77
C SER A 205 -2.01 6.00 -8.16
N PRO A 206 -0.94 6.76 -8.49
CA PRO A 206 -0.80 7.32 -9.83
C PRO A 206 -0.64 6.25 -10.92
N ARG A 207 0.01 5.13 -10.61
CA ARG A 207 0.20 4.02 -11.55
C ARG A 207 -1.11 3.31 -11.82
N LEU A 208 -1.85 2.96 -10.76
CA LEU A 208 -3.18 2.35 -10.89
C LEU A 208 -4.12 3.28 -11.67
N THR A 209 -4.19 4.56 -11.30
CA THR A 209 -5.01 5.57 -11.99
C THR A 209 -4.66 5.65 -13.49
N TYR A 210 -3.36 5.72 -13.82
CA TYR A 210 -2.92 5.74 -15.20
C TYR A 210 -3.27 4.44 -15.95
N LYS A 211 -3.13 3.28 -15.31
CA LYS A 211 -3.41 1.98 -15.94
C LYS A 211 -4.88 1.77 -16.19
N VAL A 212 -5.75 2.16 -15.26
CA VAL A 212 -7.21 2.11 -15.47
C VAL A 212 -7.63 3.04 -16.59
N GLN A 213 -7.08 4.27 -16.61
CA GLN A 213 -7.34 5.21 -17.70
C GLN A 213 -6.80 4.70 -19.04
N GLN A 214 -5.59 4.15 -19.08
CA GLN A 214 -5.01 3.57 -20.30
C GLN A 214 -5.84 2.40 -20.83
N ASP A 215 -6.27 1.51 -19.95
CA ASP A 215 -7.06 0.33 -20.32
C ASP A 215 -8.45 0.70 -20.86
N PHE A 216 -9.13 1.67 -20.21
CA PHE A 216 -10.39 2.21 -20.71
C PHE A 216 -10.25 2.80 -22.12
N HIS A 217 -9.29 3.69 -22.33
CA HIS A 217 -9.16 4.37 -23.62
C HIS A 217 -8.70 3.42 -24.73
N ASN A 218 -7.81 2.47 -24.43
CA ASN A 218 -7.39 1.45 -25.38
C ASN A 218 -8.53 0.51 -25.78
N SER A 219 -9.37 0.09 -24.82
CA SER A 219 -10.50 -0.83 -25.10
C SER A 219 -11.64 -0.19 -25.90
N HIS A 220 -11.69 1.14 -25.96
CA HIS A 220 -12.72 1.90 -26.68
C HIS A 220 -12.16 2.68 -27.88
N ASP A 221 -10.90 2.43 -28.26
CA ASP A 221 -10.19 3.13 -29.34
C ASP A 221 -10.18 4.67 -29.19
N PHE A 222 -10.18 5.15 -27.95
CA PHE A 222 -10.14 6.58 -27.62
C PHE A 222 -8.71 7.08 -27.42
N PRO A 223 -8.43 8.36 -27.72
CA PRO A 223 -7.14 8.96 -27.44
C PRO A 223 -6.88 9.04 -25.94
N MET A 224 -5.62 8.86 -25.53
CA MET A 224 -5.25 8.94 -24.12
C MET A 224 -5.31 10.40 -23.62
N PRO A 225 -5.97 10.69 -22.48
CA PRO A 225 -5.99 12.01 -21.88
C PRO A 225 -4.59 12.49 -21.45
N PRO A 226 -4.32 13.81 -21.51
CA PRO A 226 -3.03 14.37 -21.12
C PRO A 226 -2.75 14.11 -19.64
N LYS A 227 -1.48 14.19 -19.24
CA LYS A 227 -1.07 13.95 -17.84
C LYS A 227 -1.78 14.87 -16.84
N SER A 228 -2.16 16.08 -17.25
CA SER A 228 -2.90 17.05 -16.43
C SER A 228 -4.32 16.61 -16.06
N SER A 229 -4.89 15.62 -16.76
CA SER A 229 -6.20 15.03 -16.44
C SER A 229 -6.17 14.09 -15.23
N ARG A 230 -4.98 13.80 -14.69
CA ARG A 230 -4.79 12.93 -13.53
C ARG A 230 -4.19 13.73 -12.38
N GLN A 231 -4.82 13.62 -11.22
CA GLN A 231 -4.43 14.38 -10.03
C GLN A 231 -4.38 13.47 -8.81
N LEU A 232 -3.50 13.80 -7.88
CA LEU A 232 -3.37 13.14 -6.59
C LEU A 232 -2.93 14.20 -5.56
N HIS A 233 -3.73 14.38 -4.51
CA HIS A 233 -3.41 15.29 -3.42
C HIS A 233 -3.55 14.56 -2.08
N ARG A 234 -2.61 14.82 -1.17
CA ARG A 234 -2.74 14.35 0.21
C ARG A 234 -3.73 15.26 0.92
N VAL A 235 -4.69 14.66 1.61
CA VAL A 235 -5.63 15.37 2.47
C VAL A 235 -5.01 15.46 3.87
N PRO A 236 -4.73 16.66 4.40
CA PRO A 236 -4.26 16.81 5.76
C PRO A 236 -5.36 16.38 6.73
N HIS A 237 -5.02 15.54 7.70
CA HIS A 237 -5.86 15.41 8.89
C HIS A 237 -5.57 16.59 9.81
N PRO A 238 -6.59 17.25 10.39
CA PRO A 238 -6.35 18.11 11.53
C PRO A 238 -5.71 17.24 12.62
N GLN A 239 -4.48 17.58 13.00
CA GLN A 239 -3.81 16.93 14.13
C GLN A 239 -4.66 17.14 15.37
N GLN A 240 -5.37 16.11 15.82
CA GLN A 240 -5.84 16.05 17.19
C GLN A 240 -4.59 15.85 18.05
N TYR A 241 -3.93 16.95 18.39
CA TYR A 241 -3.03 16.96 19.53
C TYR A 241 -3.87 16.59 20.74
N ALA A 242 -3.62 15.42 21.31
CA ALA A 242 -4.12 15.08 22.63
C ALA A 242 -3.62 16.17 23.60
N VAL A 243 -4.58 16.80 24.29
CA VAL A 243 -4.34 17.66 25.46
C VAL A 243 -4.03 16.77 26.64
#